data_AF-A0A2D4QWV1-F1
#
_entry.id   AF-A0A2D4QWV1-F1
#
_cell.length_a   1.000
_cell.length_b   1.000
_cell.length_c   1.000
_cell.angle_alpha   90.00
_cell.angle_beta   90.00
_cell.angle_gamma   90.00
#
_symmetry.space_group_name_H-M   'P 1'
#
loop_
_entity.id
_entity.type
_entity.pdbx_description
1 polymer ?
#
loop_
_entity_poly.entity_id
_entity_poly.type
_entity_poly.pdbx_seq_one_letter_code
_entity_poly.pdbx_strand_id
1 'polypeptide(L)'
;SKIFFGQKEYYDIKPFRFPIYKDLVAGEIEGIEDLARKQAKNTYALLKIAKNVAERKEIPIQEALDALSDVNENQELLYDYVDELAEIQTQGQSVSEQKILTVSLFMRYRAELKEKSKWIQLTDWELEDTREMPSRLLDEIYEFVEWERNGWPTEDEEPEASEGN
;
A
#
# COMPACT_ATOMS: atom_id res chain seq x y z
N SER A 1 10.83 -34.50 -5.19
CA SER A 1 10.15 -33.84 -6.31
C SER A 1 10.92 -32.58 -6.65
N LYS A 2 11.60 -32.52 -7.81
CA LYS A 2 12.31 -31.31 -8.24
C LYS A 2 11.29 -30.42 -8.92
N ILE A 3 10.85 -29.37 -8.23
CA ILE A 3 10.00 -28.33 -8.81
C ILE A 3 10.82 -27.67 -9.92
N PHE A 4 10.36 -27.80 -11.17
CA PHE A 4 10.95 -27.13 -12.32
C PHE A 4 10.62 -25.65 -12.22
N PHE A 5 11.50 -24.87 -11.59
CA PHE A 5 11.57 -23.45 -11.87
C PHE A 5 12.30 -23.32 -13.22
N GLY A 6 11.61 -22.85 -14.26
CA GLY A 6 12.24 -22.49 -15.53
C GLY A 6 13.35 -21.45 -15.32
N GLN A 7 14.03 -21.06 -16.40
CA GLN A 7 14.89 -19.86 -16.32
C GLN A 7 14.04 -18.70 -15.81
N LYS A 8 14.47 -18.05 -14.73
CA LYS A 8 13.79 -16.89 -14.17
C LYS A 8 13.84 -15.76 -15.20
N GLU A 9 12.67 -15.31 -15.63
CA GLU A 9 12.53 -14.06 -16.40
C GLU A 9 12.59 -12.88 -15.43
N TYR A 10 13.09 -11.75 -15.93
CA TYR A 10 13.28 -10.54 -15.14
C TYR A 10 12.69 -9.33 -15.85
N TYR A 11 12.09 -8.43 -15.07
CA TYR A 11 11.69 -7.10 -15.50
C TYR A 11 12.71 -6.08 -14.99
N ASP A 12 13.29 -5.28 -15.88
CA ASP A 12 14.34 -4.31 -15.53
C ASP A 12 13.73 -2.93 -15.25
N ILE A 13 13.90 -2.42 -14.03
CA ILE A 13 13.57 -1.05 -13.63
C ILE A 13 14.82 -0.44 -13.01
N LYS A 14 15.67 0.17 -13.86
CA LYS A 14 17.04 0.53 -13.47
C LYS A 14 17.05 1.48 -12.25
N PRO A 15 17.94 1.22 -11.27
CA PRO A 15 19.07 0.28 -11.31
C PRO A 15 18.72 -1.17 -10.91
N PHE A 16 17.47 -1.44 -10.59
CA PHE A 16 16.99 -2.73 -10.12
C PHE A 16 16.53 -3.63 -11.26
N ARG A 17 16.38 -4.91 -10.92
CA ARG A 17 15.58 -5.85 -11.69
C ARG A 17 14.76 -6.71 -10.74
N PHE A 18 13.66 -7.26 -11.25
CA PHE A 18 12.72 -8.02 -10.47
C PHE A 18 12.41 -9.33 -11.19
N PRO A 19 12.49 -10.49 -10.52
CA PRO A 19 12.01 -11.73 -11.10
C PRO A 19 10.49 -11.66 -11.32
N ILE A 20 10.06 -12.13 -12.49
CA ILE A 20 8.64 -12.20 -12.88
C ILE A 20 8.09 -13.54 -12.41
N TYR A 21 7.03 -13.50 -11.61
CA TYR A 21 6.33 -14.70 -11.14
C TYR A 21 4.89 -14.78 -11.66
N LYS A 22 4.31 -13.67 -12.13
CA LYS A 22 2.88 -13.55 -12.49
C LYS A 22 1.95 -13.98 -11.35
N ASP A 23 2.44 -13.84 -10.12
CA ASP A 23 1.77 -14.18 -8.88
C ASP A 23 2.57 -13.59 -7.71
N LEU A 24 1.99 -13.59 -6.51
CA LEU A 24 2.66 -13.23 -5.27
C LEU A 24 3.39 -14.43 -4.66
N VAL A 25 4.56 -14.20 -4.06
CA VAL A 25 5.18 -15.22 -3.20
C VAL A 25 4.58 -15.18 -1.80
N ALA A 26 4.70 -16.29 -1.06
CA ALA A 26 4.07 -16.45 0.26
C ALA A 26 4.37 -15.29 1.24
N GLY A 27 5.62 -14.83 1.31
CA GLY A 27 6.00 -13.71 2.19
C GLY A 27 5.42 -12.36 1.79
N GLU A 28 5.06 -12.18 0.51
CA GLU A 28 4.38 -10.97 0.03
C GLU A 28 2.88 -11.03 0.32
N ILE A 29 2.27 -12.21 0.17
CA ILE A 29 0.87 -12.44 0.54
C ILE A 29 0.68 -12.12 2.03
N GLU A 30 1.51 -12.68 2.90
CA GLU A 30 1.46 -12.43 4.34
C GLU A 30 1.62 -10.93 4.65
N GLY A 31 2.60 -10.27 4.03
CA GLY A 31 2.83 -8.83 4.20
C GLY A 31 1.65 -7.97 3.73
N ILE A 32 1.04 -8.29 2.59
CA ILE A 32 -0.14 -7.59 2.06
C ILE A 32 -1.35 -7.83 2.97
N GLU A 33 -1.57 -9.05 3.44
CA GLU A 33 -2.66 -9.37 4.38
C GLU A 33 -2.50 -8.60 5.69
N ASP A 34 -1.28 -8.46 6.20
CA ASP A 34 -1.01 -7.67 7.40
C ASP A 34 -1.28 -6.17 7.20
N LEU A 35 -0.95 -5.62 6.03
CA LEU A 35 -1.31 -4.25 5.67
C LEU A 35 -2.83 -4.08 5.61
N ALA A 36 -3.53 -4.99 4.92
CA ALA A 36 -4.98 -4.98 4.81
C ALA A 36 -5.67 -5.12 6.18
N ARG A 37 -5.15 -5.97 7.06
CA ARG A 37 -5.66 -6.18 8.42
C ARG A 37 -5.53 -4.91 9.27
N LYS A 38 -4.39 -4.21 9.18
CA LYS A 38 -4.19 -2.92 9.85
C LYS A 38 -5.20 -1.88 9.36
N GLN A 39 -5.39 -1.78 8.03
CA GLN A 39 -6.37 -0.87 7.44
C GLN A 39 -7.80 -1.18 7.91
N ALA A 40 -8.21 -2.45 7.87
CA ALA A 40 -9.54 -2.88 8.32
C ALA A 40 -9.80 -2.56 9.80
N LYS A 41 -8.77 -2.73 10.65
CA LYS A 41 -8.85 -2.39 12.08
C LYS A 41 -9.13 -0.89 12.28
N ASN A 42 -8.46 -0.03 11.52
CA ASN A 42 -8.66 1.42 11.60
C ASN A 42 -10.07 1.82 11.16
N THR A 43 -10.55 1.25 10.04
CA THR A 43 -11.92 1.49 9.56
C THR A 43 -12.96 1.08 10.60
N TYR A 44 -12.79 -0.09 11.23
CA TYR A 44 -13.70 -0.56 12.27
C TYR A 44 -13.68 0.35 13.51
N ALA A 45 -12.50 0.84 13.91
CA ALA A 45 -12.37 1.77 15.02
C ALA A 45 -13.11 3.09 14.73
N LEU A 46 -12.94 3.67 13.54
CA LEU A 46 -13.66 4.88 13.11
C LEU A 46 -15.18 4.69 13.12
N LEU A 47 -15.67 3.55 12.58
CA LEU A 47 -17.10 3.22 12.61
C LEU A 47 -17.65 3.12 14.05
N LYS A 48 -16.86 2.54 14.96
CA LYS A 48 -17.23 2.42 16.37
C LYS A 48 -17.30 3.79 17.05
N ILE A 49 -16.33 4.67 16.79
CA ILE A 49 -16.32 6.05 17.30
C ILE A 49 -17.55 6.79 16.77
N ALA A 50 -17.79 6.77 15.45
CA ALA A 50 -18.94 7.44 14.84
C ALA A 50 -20.26 6.97 15.44
N LYS A 51 -20.42 5.66 15.66
CA LYS A 51 -21.60 5.11 16.33
C LYS A 51 -21.77 5.67 17.74
N ASN A 52 -20.71 5.71 18.55
CA ASN A 52 -20.79 6.22 19.92
C ASN A 52 -21.07 7.74 19.96
N VAL A 53 -20.50 8.51 19.02
CA VAL A 53 -20.78 9.95 18.88
C VAL A 53 -22.24 10.17 18.52
N ALA A 54 -22.76 9.44 17.53
CA ALA A 54 -24.16 9.50 17.10
C ALA A 54 -25.12 9.23 18.27
N GLU A 55 -24.85 8.18 19.06
CA GLU A 55 -25.66 7.82 20.23
C GLU A 55 -25.62 8.89 21.33
N ARG A 56 -24.44 9.43 21.66
CA ARG A 56 -24.28 10.42 22.75
C ARG A 56 -24.79 11.81 22.41
N LYS A 57 -24.65 12.20 21.15
CA LYS A 57 -24.97 13.54 20.67
C LYS A 57 -26.35 13.60 20.00
N GLU A 58 -27.03 12.46 19.90
CA GLU A 58 -28.34 12.30 19.28
C GLU A 58 -28.39 12.80 17.82
N ILE A 59 -27.28 12.58 17.09
CA ILE A 59 -27.15 12.93 15.67
C ILE A 59 -27.20 11.67 14.79
N PRO A 60 -27.53 11.79 13.49
CA PRO A 60 -27.41 10.69 12.55
C PRO A 60 -25.98 10.14 12.48
N ILE A 61 -25.86 8.82 12.29
CA ILE A 61 -24.54 8.18 12.15
C ILE A 61 -23.73 8.72 10.98
N GLN A 62 -24.40 9.15 9.90
CA GLN A 62 -23.74 9.77 8.76
C GLN A 62 -23.09 11.10 9.16
N GLU A 63 -23.78 11.93 9.95
CA GLU A 63 -23.24 13.21 10.43
C GLU A 63 -22.04 13.00 11.36
N ALA A 64 -22.10 11.95 12.20
CA ALA A 64 -20.96 11.56 13.03
C ALA A 64 -19.76 11.06 12.19
N LEU A 65 -20.00 10.35 11.09
CA LEU A 65 -18.94 9.92 10.17
C LEU A 65 -18.34 11.10 9.41
N ASP A 66 -19.16 12.04 8.95
CA ASP A 66 -18.71 13.23 8.25
C ASP A 66 -17.82 14.08 9.17
N ALA A 67 -18.18 14.20 10.45
CA ALA A 67 -17.37 14.89 11.45
C ALA A 67 -15.96 14.27 11.66
N LEU A 68 -15.80 12.96 11.48
CA LEU A 68 -14.50 12.30 11.57
C LEU A 68 -13.54 12.67 10.43
N SER A 69 -14.06 13.19 9.32
CA SER A 69 -13.24 13.63 8.17
C SER A 69 -12.52 14.96 8.42
N ASP A 70 -13.08 15.82 9.29
CA ASP A 70 -12.45 17.07 9.74
C ASP A 70 -12.51 17.18 11.27
N VAL A 71 -11.55 16.54 11.92
CA VAL A 71 -11.45 16.50 13.38
C VAL A 71 -11.21 17.89 13.98
N ASN A 72 -10.56 18.80 13.24
CA ASN A 72 -10.22 20.13 13.75
C ASN A 72 -11.47 21.02 13.84
N GLU A 73 -12.32 21.01 12.81
CA GLU A 73 -13.57 21.75 12.81
C GLU A 73 -14.60 21.14 13.78
N ASN A 74 -14.54 19.83 14.01
CA ASN A 74 -15.49 19.08 14.84
C ASN A 74 -14.97 18.74 16.25
N GLN A 75 -13.97 19.47 16.75
CA GLN A 75 -13.29 19.15 18.00
C GLN A 75 -14.23 19.07 19.22
N GLU A 76 -15.28 19.91 19.28
CA GLU A 76 -16.26 19.88 20.38
C GLU A 76 -17.14 18.62 20.36
N LEU A 77 -17.46 18.12 19.15
CA LEU A 77 -18.23 16.90 18.97
C LEU A 77 -17.39 15.66 19.33
N LEU A 78 -16.10 15.71 19.01
CA LEU A 78 -15.17 14.58 19.07
C LEU A 78 -14.22 14.59 20.28
N TYR A 79 -14.35 15.56 21.19
CA TYR A 79 -13.41 15.80 22.29
C TYR A 79 -13.07 14.52 23.09
N ASP A 80 -14.07 13.71 23.40
CA ASP A 80 -13.92 12.46 24.16
C ASP A 80 -13.10 11.37 23.43
N TYR A 81 -12.88 11.53 22.13
CA TYR A 81 -12.23 10.56 21.25
C TYR A 81 -10.93 11.09 20.64
N VAL A 82 -10.44 12.27 21.03
CA VAL A 82 -9.25 12.89 20.45
C VAL A 82 -8.03 11.96 20.53
N ASP A 83 -7.82 11.29 21.66
CA ASP A 83 -6.69 10.37 21.83
C ASP A 83 -6.82 9.12 20.93
N GLU A 84 -8.01 8.52 20.87
CA GLU A 84 -8.29 7.36 20.01
C GLU A 84 -8.17 7.73 18.51
N LEU A 85 -8.62 8.93 18.14
CA LEU A 85 -8.50 9.45 16.78
C LEU A 85 -7.06 9.80 16.42
N ALA A 86 -6.28 10.34 17.35
CA ALA A 86 -4.85 10.58 17.14
C ALA A 86 -4.09 9.26 16.91
N GLU A 87 -4.40 8.22 17.68
CA GLU A 87 -3.86 6.88 17.45
C GLU A 87 -4.26 6.33 16.08
N ILE A 88 -5.53 6.43 15.69
CA ILE A 88 -6.00 5.98 14.37
C ILE A 88 -5.34 6.79 13.26
N GLN A 89 -5.19 8.11 13.42
CA GLN A 89 -4.56 8.98 12.42
C GLN A 89 -3.08 8.65 12.24
N THR A 90 -2.36 8.35 13.32
CA THR A 90 -0.96 7.86 13.23
C THR A 90 -0.85 6.49 12.56
N GLN A 91 -1.95 5.72 12.53
CA GLN A 91 -2.03 4.40 11.89
C GLN A 91 -2.69 4.46 10.50
N GLY A 92 -3.33 5.58 10.15
CA GLY A 92 -4.10 5.80 8.94
C GLY A 92 -3.16 6.06 7.77
N GLN A 93 -3.03 5.08 6.88
CA GLN A 93 -2.11 5.17 5.77
C GLN A 93 -2.73 5.99 4.64
N SER A 94 -2.02 7.05 4.20
CA SER A 94 -2.36 7.74 2.95
C SER A 94 -2.14 6.82 1.73
N VAL A 95 -2.72 7.15 0.57
CA VAL A 95 -2.48 6.40 -0.69
C VAL A 95 -0.98 6.33 -1.00
N SER A 96 -0.25 7.42 -0.80
CA SER A 96 1.21 7.47 -0.98
C SER A 96 1.94 6.55 0.00
N GLU A 97 1.48 6.48 1.25
CA GLU A 97 2.06 5.61 2.26
C GLU A 97 1.79 4.13 1.98
N GLN A 98 0.58 3.79 1.50
CA GLN A 98 0.26 2.45 1.04
C GLN A 98 1.16 2.01 -0.12
N LYS A 99 1.40 2.91 -1.08
CA LYS A 99 2.35 2.70 -2.18
C LYS A 99 3.77 2.45 -1.66
N ILE A 100 4.26 3.29 -0.76
CA ILE A 100 5.59 3.14 -0.14
C ILE A 100 5.72 1.80 0.59
N LEU A 101 4.72 1.41 1.40
CA LEU A 101 4.74 0.15 2.14
C LEU A 101 4.73 -1.06 1.20
N THR A 102 3.90 -1.01 0.17
CA THR A 102 3.82 -2.07 -0.85
C THR A 102 5.12 -2.21 -1.60
N VAL A 103 5.71 -1.11 -2.08
CA VAL A 103 7.01 -1.15 -2.77
C VAL A 103 8.11 -1.65 -1.84
N SER A 104 8.16 -1.19 -0.58
CA SER A 104 9.17 -1.64 0.39
C SER A 104 9.12 -3.15 0.62
N LEU A 105 7.91 -3.71 0.73
CA LEU A 105 7.70 -5.14 0.87
C LEU A 105 8.27 -5.89 -0.35
N PHE A 106 7.96 -5.45 -1.56
CA PHE A 106 8.43 -6.09 -2.78
C PHE A 106 9.93 -5.91 -3.02
N MET A 107 10.49 -4.76 -2.67
CA MET A 107 11.93 -4.53 -2.75
C MET A 107 12.68 -5.58 -1.95
N ARG A 108 12.22 -5.85 -0.72
CA ARG A 108 12.82 -6.86 0.16
C ARG A 108 12.78 -8.27 -0.43
N TYR A 109 11.67 -8.64 -1.05
CA TYR A 109 11.46 -10.00 -1.55
C TYR A 109 11.98 -10.25 -2.97
N ARG A 110 12.11 -9.20 -3.79
CA ARG A 110 12.34 -9.37 -5.23
C ARG A 110 13.44 -8.50 -5.82
N ALA A 111 13.71 -7.32 -5.26
CA ALA A 111 14.64 -6.42 -5.92
C ALA A 111 16.04 -7.03 -5.91
N GLU A 112 16.61 -7.09 -7.11
CA GLU A 112 18.02 -7.37 -7.28
C GLU A 112 18.73 -6.12 -7.77
N LEU A 113 19.85 -5.77 -7.13
CA LEU A 113 20.76 -4.71 -7.58
C LEU A 113 22.04 -5.33 -8.14
N LYS A 114 22.61 -4.70 -9.16
CA LYS A 114 23.88 -5.12 -9.71
C LYS A 114 25.04 -4.55 -8.92
N GLU A 115 25.75 -5.41 -8.19
CA GLU A 115 27.00 -5.07 -7.53
C GLU A 115 28.19 -5.71 -8.24
N LYS A 116 29.15 -4.88 -8.68
CA LYS A 116 30.35 -5.25 -9.47
C LYS A 116 30.00 -5.94 -10.78
N SER A 117 29.53 -7.19 -10.73
CA SER A 117 29.07 -7.98 -11.88
C SER A 117 28.05 -9.05 -11.51
N LYS A 118 27.52 -9.04 -10.28
CA LYS A 118 26.54 -10.01 -9.80
C LYS A 118 25.28 -9.27 -9.38
N TRP A 119 24.15 -9.88 -9.66
CA TRP A 119 22.87 -9.44 -9.13
C TRP A 119 22.69 -10.01 -7.74
N ILE A 120 22.36 -9.14 -6.79
CA ILE A 120 22.22 -9.47 -5.37
C ILE A 120 20.84 -9.00 -4.93
N GLN A 121 20.12 -9.88 -4.24
CA GLN A 121 18.80 -9.56 -3.69
C GLN A 121 18.94 -8.60 -2.49
N LEU A 122 18.09 -7.59 -2.44
CA LEU A 122 18.08 -6.55 -1.40
C LEU A 122 17.21 -6.96 -0.20
N THR A 123 17.55 -8.07 0.46
CA THR A 123 16.74 -8.63 1.56
C THR A 123 16.71 -7.77 2.82
N ASP A 124 17.63 -6.82 2.94
CA ASP A 124 17.76 -5.86 4.04
C ASP A 124 17.07 -4.52 3.75
N TRP A 125 16.36 -4.38 2.62
CA TRP A 125 15.65 -3.16 2.25
C TRP A 125 14.63 -2.72 3.32
N GLU A 126 14.75 -1.48 3.76
CA GLU A 126 13.92 -0.85 4.79
C GLU A 126 12.90 0.14 4.19
N LEU A 127 12.00 0.61 5.05
CA LEU A 127 10.94 1.54 4.63
C LEU A 127 11.54 2.90 4.25
N GLU A 128 12.57 3.31 4.99
CA GLU A 128 13.33 4.55 4.81
C GLU A 128 14.00 4.60 3.43
N ASP A 129 14.56 3.49 2.95
CA ASP A 129 15.15 3.40 1.61
C ASP A 129 14.12 3.71 0.51
N THR A 130 12.88 3.21 0.67
CA THR A 130 11.78 3.51 -0.26
C THR A 130 11.33 4.96 -0.17
N ARG A 131 11.37 5.58 1.01
CA ARG A 131 11.00 7.00 1.16
C ARG A 131 11.98 7.95 0.48
N GLU A 132 13.25 7.57 0.40
CA GLU A 132 14.28 8.33 -0.31
C GLU A 132 14.27 8.08 -1.83
N MET A 133 13.47 7.12 -2.30
CA MET A 133 13.36 6.77 -3.72
C MET A 133 12.73 7.92 -4.53
N PRO A 134 13.25 8.24 -5.73
CA PRO A 134 12.59 9.18 -6.62
C PRO A 134 11.17 8.72 -6.99
N SER A 135 10.21 9.64 -6.99
CA SER A 135 8.78 9.32 -7.22
C SER A 135 8.54 8.51 -8.50
N ARG A 136 9.20 8.87 -9.61
CA ARG A 136 9.11 8.13 -10.87
C ARG A 136 9.49 6.64 -10.71
N LEU A 137 10.54 6.36 -9.95
CA LEU A 137 11.01 4.99 -9.74
C LEU A 137 10.07 4.23 -8.80
N LEU A 138 9.57 4.89 -7.77
CA LEU A 138 8.53 4.35 -6.88
C LEU A 138 7.27 3.97 -7.67
N ASP A 139 6.84 4.82 -8.60
CA ASP A 139 5.66 4.61 -9.43
C ASP A 139 5.85 3.42 -10.39
N GLU A 140 6.99 3.34 -11.08
CA GLU A 140 7.31 2.22 -11.98
C GLU A 140 7.35 0.88 -11.24
N ILE A 141 7.96 0.85 -10.04
CA ILE A 141 8.01 -0.38 -9.25
C ILE A 141 6.62 -0.74 -8.74
N TYR A 142 5.84 0.24 -8.29
CA TYR A 142 4.47 0.00 -7.85
C TYR A 142 3.58 -0.54 -8.98
N GLU A 143 3.72 -0.03 -10.19
CA GLU A 143 3.01 -0.53 -11.37
C GLU A 143 3.39 -1.99 -11.67
N PHE A 144 4.68 -2.33 -11.64
CA PHE A 144 5.14 -3.71 -11.75
C PHE A 144 4.51 -4.63 -10.69
N VAL A 145 4.39 -4.15 -9.45
CA VAL A 145 3.70 -4.88 -8.38
C VAL A 145 2.23 -5.12 -8.72
N GLU A 146 1.53 -4.11 -9.23
CA GLU A 146 0.14 -4.27 -9.63
C GLU A 146 -0.03 -5.26 -10.78
N TRP A 147 0.91 -5.33 -11.72
CA TRP A 147 0.89 -6.36 -12.77
C TRP A 147 1.08 -7.77 -12.23
N GLU A 148 2.00 -7.96 -11.28
CA GLU A 148 2.21 -9.26 -10.63
C GLU A 148 0.98 -9.71 -9.81
N ARG A 149 0.18 -8.77 -9.31
CA ARG A 149 -1.02 -9.04 -8.50
C ARG A 149 -2.28 -9.24 -9.32
N ASN A 150 -2.48 -8.38 -10.31
CA ASN A 150 -3.76 -8.23 -10.99
C ASN A 150 -3.73 -8.74 -12.45
N GLY A 151 -2.55 -9.03 -12.97
CA GLY A 151 -2.34 -9.48 -14.34
C GLY A 151 -1.44 -8.51 -15.12
N TRP A 152 -0.63 -9.09 -15.99
CA TRP A 152 0.25 -8.32 -16.87
C TRP A 152 -0.56 -7.72 -18.03
N PRO A 153 -0.20 -6.50 -18.48
CA PRO A 153 -0.85 -5.89 -19.63
C PRO A 153 -0.68 -6.81 -20.85
N THR A 154 -1.77 -7.03 -21.57
CA THR A 154 -1.75 -7.69 -22.87
C THR A 154 -1.51 -6.65 -23.96
N GLU A 155 -0.80 -7.01 -25.03
CA GLU A 155 -0.42 -6.09 -26.13
C GLU A 155 -1.61 -5.37 -26.81
N ASP A 156 -2.85 -5.77 -26.54
CA ASP A 156 -4.08 -5.23 -27.13
C ASP A 156 -4.80 -4.17 -26.27
N GLU A 157 -4.31 -3.82 -25.07
CA GLU A 157 -4.88 -2.73 -24.27
C GLU A 157 -4.25 -1.39 -24.69
N GLU A 158 -4.80 -0.78 -25.75
CA GLU A 158 -4.57 0.64 -26.01
C GLU A 158 -5.09 1.46 -24.82
N PRO A 159 -4.34 2.46 -24.31
CA PRO A 159 -4.86 3.35 -23.29
C PRO A 159 -6.05 4.11 -23.87
N GLU A 160 -7.24 3.91 -23.31
CA GLU A 160 -8.40 4.74 -23.64
C GLU A 160 -8.01 6.19 -23.41
N ALA A 161 -7.86 6.93 -24.51
CA ALA A 161 -7.65 8.36 -24.47
C ALA A 161 -8.83 8.97 -23.71
N SER A 162 -8.54 9.58 -22.56
CA SER A 162 -9.53 10.37 -21.84
C SER A 162 -9.99 11.50 -22.76
N GLU A 163 -11.16 11.36 -23.38
CA GLU A 163 -11.85 12.50 -23.94
C GLU A 163 -12.22 13.42 -22.76
N GLY A 164 -11.51 14.55 -22.69
CA GLY A 164 -11.80 15.60 -21.74
C GLY A 164 -13.20 16.17 -21.97
N ASN A 165 -13.93 16.35 -20.88
CA ASN A 165 -15.09 17.24 -20.82
C ASN A 165 -14.67 18.61 -20.29
#